data_AF-U5YJP5-F1
#
_entry.id   AF-U5YJP5-F1
#
_cell.length_a   1.000
_cell.length_b   1.000
_cell.length_c   1.000
_cell.angle_alpha   90.00
_cell.angle_beta   90.00
_cell.angle_gamma   90.00
#
_symmetry.space_group_name_H-M   'P 1'
#
loop_
_entity.id
_entity.type
_entity.pdbx_description
1 polymer ?
#
loop_
_entity_poly.entity_id
_entity_poly.type
_entity_poly.pdbx_seq_one_letter_code
_entity_poly.pdbx_strand_id
1 'polypeptide(L)'
;PEERERGITINASHIEYQTDKRHYAHIDCPGHADYIKNMITGAAQMDAGILVVSAVDGVMPQTKEHILLAKQVGVPKLVVFLNKCDLVEDKDIFELIELEIRDVLSSNGFDGDNIPIIQGSASRVEGIKELLDTLDTYAEDPIRDLDKSFLMPIEGVINVKGRGTVATGRVERGQIKLSEEVEIVGIKETKKSTVTGLQMFHKNLDKEGAFAGDNIGILLRGVNYKDIQRGQVISKPGSVKPYSKFVAKIYILTAKEGGRSTFFGDNYRPQFYFR
;
A
#
# COMPACT_ATOMS: atom_id res chain seq x y z
N PRO A 1 4.23 -21.16 -6.18
CA PRO A 1 4.46 -22.08 -7.33
C PRO A 1 4.35 -21.34 -8.67
N GLU A 2 3.27 -20.61 -8.88
CA GLU A 2 2.99 -19.85 -10.11
C GLU A 2 3.95 -18.67 -10.34
N GLU A 3 4.32 -17.91 -9.30
CA GLU A 3 5.32 -16.82 -9.37
C GLU A 3 6.71 -17.32 -9.80
N ARG A 4 7.10 -18.51 -9.32
CA ARG A 4 8.41 -19.11 -9.61
C ARG A 4 8.50 -19.67 -11.03
N GLU A 5 7.38 -20.08 -11.61
CA GLU A 5 7.30 -20.52 -13.02
C GLU A 5 7.28 -19.35 -14.00
N ARG A 6 6.68 -18.21 -13.61
CA ARG A 6 6.56 -17.03 -14.48
C ARG A 6 7.65 -15.98 -14.29
N GLY A 7 8.42 -16.04 -13.19
CA GLY A 7 9.48 -15.09 -12.89
C GLY A 7 8.97 -13.66 -12.61
N ILE A 8 7.69 -13.51 -12.25
CA ILE A 8 7.04 -12.24 -11.95
C ILE A 8 6.32 -12.33 -10.60
N THR A 9 6.33 -11.24 -9.84
CA THR A 9 5.52 -11.09 -8.62
C THR A 9 4.04 -11.08 -9.01
N ILE A 10 3.21 -11.87 -8.33
CA ILE A 10 1.76 -11.97 -8.58
C ILE A 10 1.00 -11.42 -7.37
N ASN A 11 1.38 -11.85 -6.16
CA ASN A 11 0.79 -11.37 -4.91
C ASN A 11 1.71 -10.35 -4.23
N ALA A 12 1.10 -9.36 -3.58
CA ALA A 12 1.86 -8.45 -2.74
C ALA A 12 2.52 -9.23 -1.59
N SER A 13 3.83 -9.11 -1.45
CA SER A 13 4.60 -9.78 -0.39
C SER A 13 4.95 -8.78 0.70
N HIS A 14 4.73 -9.16 1.96
CA HIS A 14 5.06 -8.34 3.12
C HIS A 14 6.37 -8.84 3.72
N ILE A 15 7.38 -7.97 3.78
CA ILE A 15 8.70 -8.25 4.33
C ILE A 15 9.01 -7.21 5.40
N GLU A 16 9.66 -7.61 6.47
CA GLU A 16 10.10 -6.72 7.55
C GLU A 16 11.62 -6.59 7.54
N TYR A 17 12.09 -5.36 7.80
CA TYR A 17 13.49 -5.07 8.10
C TYR A 17 13.56 -3.81 8.95
N GLN A 18 14.72 -3.52 9.52
CA GLN A 18 14.92 -2.35 10.36
C GLN A 18 16.27 -1.71 10.06
N THR A 19 16.30 -0.39 10.19
CA THR A 19 17.53 0.40 10.34
C THR A 19 17.75 0.69 11.82
N ASP A 20 18.81 1.42 12.14
CA ASP A 20 19.02 1.90 13.51
C ASP A 20 17.96 2.93 13.96
N LYS A 21 17.22 3.53 13.01
CA LYS A 21 16.20 4.56 13.29
C LYS A 21 14.78 4.03 13.26
N ARG A 22 14.46 3.14 12.31
CA ARG A 22 13.07 2.78 11.98
C ARG A 22 12.90 1.30 11.75
N HIS A 23 11.69 0.81 12.06
CA HIS A 23 11.23 -0.51 11.65
C HIS A 23 10.33 -0.36 10.42
N TYR A 24 10.64 -1.10 9.37
CA TYR A 24 9.96 -1.04 8.08
C TYR A 24 9.11 -2.28 7.84
N ALA A 25 7.86 -2.06 7.45
CA ALA A 25 7.05 -3.06 6.77
C ALA A 25 7.07 -2.73 5.27
N HIS A 26 7.72 -3.56 4.47
CA HIS A 26 7.86 -3.38 3.03
C HIS A 26 6.84 -4.24 2.30
N ILE A 27 6.08 -3.61 1.40
CA ILE A 27 5.11 -4.29 0.55
C ILE A 27 5.65 -4.32 -0.87
N ASP A 28 6.13 -5.49 -1.30
CA ASP A 28 6.59 -5.68 -2.68
C ASP A 28 5.38 -5.81 -3.60
N CYS A 29 5.21 -4.85 -4.51
CA CYS A 29 4.06 -4.74 -5.39
C CYS A 29 4.40 -5.26 -6.80
N PRO A 30 3.51 -6.04 -7.44
CA PRO A 30 3.77 -6.57 -8.76
C PRO A 30 3.76 -5.46 -9.81
N GLY A 31 4.79 -5.42 -10.67
CA GLY A 31 4.94 -4.39 -11.68
C GLY A 31 4.36 -4.71 -13.07
N HIS A 32 3.75 -5.88 -13.23
CA HIS A 32 3.13 -6.30 -14.50
C HIS A 32 1.71 -5.70 -14.62
N ALA A 33 1.34 -5.26 -15.82
CA ALA A 33 0.05 -4.59 -16.09
C ALA A 33 -1.17 -5.40 -15.60
N ASP A 34 -1.13 -6.72 -15.74
CA ASP A 34 -2.20 -7.63 -15.30
C ASP A 34 -2.44 -7.61 -13.77
N TYR A 35 -1.49 -7.14 -12.97
CA TYR A 35 -1.54 -7.17 -11.50
C TYR A 35 -1.59 -5.79 -10.85
N ILE A 36 -1.88 -4.74 -11.62
CA ILE A 36 -2.08 -3.37 -11.14
C ILE A 36 -3.08 -3.31 -9.97
N LYS A 37 -4.11 -4.17 -9.97
CA LYS A 37 -5.10 -4.24 -8.89
C LYS A 37 -4.46 -4.54 -7.53
N ASN A 38 -3.46 -5.42 -7.50
CA ASN A 38 -2.75 -5.78 -6.27
C ASN A 38 -1.84 -4.64 -5.82
N MET A 39 -1.23 -3.92 -6.78
CA MET A 39 -0.46 -2.71 -6.49
C MET A 39 -1.34 -1.60 -5.89
N ILE A 40 -2.54 -1.32 -6.43
CA ILE A 40 -3.45 -0.29 -5.89
C ILE A 40 -3.74 -0.54 -4.40
N THR A 41 -4.02 -1.80 -4.04
CA THR A 41 -4.31 -2.15 -2.64
C THR A 41 -3.08 -2.08 -1.73
N GLY A 42 -1.88 -2.36 -2.24
CA GLY A 42 -0.64 -2.23 -1.46
C GLY A 42 -0.19 -0.78 -1.30
N ALA A 43 -0.25 0.00 -2.39
CA ALA A 43 0.21 1.38 -2.43
C ALA A 43 -0.67 2.33 -1.62
N ALA A 44 -1.97 2.02 -1.45
CA ALA A 44 -2.84 2.76 -0.53
C ALA A 44 -2.38 2.72 0.94
N GLN A 45 -1.50 1.78 1.29
CA GLN A 45 -0.93 1.64 2.63
C GLN A 45 0.48 2.21 2.75
N MET A 46 1.07 2.74 1.67
CA MET A 46 2.47 3.15 1.69
C MET A 46 2.61 4.57 2.25
N ASP A 47 3.37 4.70 3.34
CA ASP A 47 3.80 6.02 3.84
C ASP A 47 4.91 6.63 2.96
N ALA A 48 5.63 5.79 2.23
CA ALA A 48 6.56 6.16 1.17
C ALA A 48 6.70 5.00 0.18
N GLY A 49 7.00 5.30 -1.08
CA GLY A 49 7.25 4.30 -2.13
C GLY A 49 8.69 4.32 -2.63
N ILE A 50 9.19 3.15 -3.02
CA ILE A 50 10.47 3.01 -3.73
C ILE A 50 10.16 2.76 -5.20
N LEU A 51 10.50 3.72 -6.07
CA LEU A 51 10.37 3.56 -7.51
C LEU A 51 11.66 2.96 -8.07
N VAL A 52 11.63 1.70 -8.49
CA VAL A 52 12.78 1.04 -9.09
C VAL A 52 12.75 1.25 -10.61
N VAL A 53 13.80 1.86 -11.16
CA VAL A 53 13.97 2.07 -12.61
C VAL A 53 15.26 1.38 -13.05
N SER A 54 15.26 0.73 -14.21
CA SER A 54 16.44 0.05 -14.73
C SER A 54 17.31 1.05 -15.50
N ALA A 55 18.61 1.12 -15.19
CA ALA A 55 19.57 1.92 -15.94
C ALA A 55 19.77 1.41 -17.38
N VAL A 56 19.43 0.14 -17.64
CA VAL A 56 19.51 -0.46 -18.98
C VAL A 56 18.27 -0.12 -19.81
N ASP A 57 17.09 -0.14 -19.18
CA ASP A 57 15.81 -0.03 -19.90
C ASP A 57 15.24 1.40 -19.88
N GLY A 58 15.67 2.24 -18.94
CA GLY A 58 15.16 3.60 -18.75
C GLY A 58 13.69 3.64 -18.29
N VAL A 59 12.99 4.72 -18.63
CA VAL A 59 11.58 4.89 -18.27
C VAL A 59 10.69 4.11 -19.22
N MET A 60 10.00 3.11 -18.68
CA MET A 60 9.07 2.27 -19.43
C MET A 60 7.61 2.74 -19.25
N PRO A 61 6.66 2.32 -20.11
CA PRO A 61 5.24 2.63 -19.95
C PRO A 61 4.70 2.28 -18.56
N GLN A 62 5.12 1.15 -17.99
CA GLN A 62 4.73 0.71 -16.65
C GLN A 62 5.26 1.65 -15.55
N THR A 63 6.45 2.25 -15.74
CA THR A 63 6.99 3.25 -14.82
C THR A 63 6.06 4.45 -14.74
N LYS A 64 5.58 4.95 -15.89
CA LYS A 64 4.65 6.08 -15.96
C LYS A 64 3.31 5.74 -15.29
N GLU A 65 2.82 4.52 -15.53
CA GLU A 65 1.57 4.04 -14.94
C GLU A 65 1.65 3.88 -13.41
N HIS A 66 2.74 3.33 -12.88
CA HIS A 66 2.94 3.23 -11.44
C HIS A 66 3.07 4.59 -10.76
N ILE A 67 3.76 5.55 -11.38
CA ILE A 67 3.85 6.93 -10.84
C ILE A 67 2.44 7.55 -10.77
N LEU A 68 1.67 7.46 -11.86
CA LEU A 68 0.31 7.96 -11.90
C LEU A 68 -0.54 7.34 -10.78
N LEU A 69 -0.52 6.01 -10.67
CA LEU A 69 -1.31 5.29 -9.68
C LEU A 69 -0.85 5.59 -8.25
N ALA A 70 0.45 5.65 -7.98
CA ALA A 70 1.01 6.03 -6.68
C ALA A 70 0.50 7.42 -6.25
N LYS A 71 0.42 8.38 -7.20
CA LYS A 71 -0.18 9.68 -6.93
C LYS A 71 -1.66 9.59 -6.60
N GLN A 72 -2.43 8.81 -7.36
CA GLN A 72 -3.88 8.69 -7.19
C GLN A 72 -4.27 7.97 -5.90
N VAL A 73 -3.50 6.97 -5.47
CA VAL A 73 -3.73 6.26 -4.19
C VAL A 73 -3.19 7.04 -2.99
N GLY A 74 -2.46 8.13 -3.23
CA GLY A 74 -2.04 9.07 -2.19
C GLY A 74 -0.70 8.76 -1.54
N VAL A 75 0.22 8.06 -2.22
CA VAL A 75 1.60 7.88 -1.72
C VAL A 75 2.26 9.25 -1.60
N PRO A 76 2.69 9.69 -0.40
CA PRO A 76 3.09 11.07 -0.20
C PRO A 76 4.52 11.36 -0.66
N LYS A 77 5.43 10.40 -0.53
CA LYS A 77 6.85 10.52 -0.91
C LYS A 77 7.29 9.32 -1.75
N LEU A 78 8.12 9.59 -2.75
CA LEU A 78 8.81 8.57 -3.52
C LEU A 78 10.32 8.77 -3.39
N VAL A 79 11.05 7.66 -3.32
CA VAL A 79 12.50 7.62 -3.50
C VAL A 79 12.77 6.74 -4.72
N VAL A 80 13.61 7.18 -5.64
CA VAL A 80 13.94 6.42 -6.85
C VAL A 80 15.20 5.62 -6.63
N PHE A 81 15.19 4.35 -7.03
CA PHE A 81 16.38 3.52 -7.11
C PHE A 81 16.66 3.18 -8.59
N LEU A 82 17.69 3.81 -9.16
CA LEU A 82 18.20 3.50 -10.48
C LEU A 82 19.07 2.24 -10.38
N ASN A 83 18.47 1.11 -10.73
CA ASN A 83 19.03 -0.23 -10.57
C ASN A 83 19.78 -0.70 -11.82
N LYS A 84 20.58 -1.75 -11.68
CA LYS A 84 21.40 -2.35 -12.76
C LYS A 84 22.46 -1.41 -13.33
N CYS A 85 22.93 -0.42 -12.56
CA CYS A 85 24.03 0.45 -12.99
C CYS A 85 25.32 -0.33 -13.28
N ASP A 86 25.48 -1.53 -12.74
CA ASP A 86 26.63 -2.40 -12.99
C ASP A 86 26.68 -3.02 -14.39
N LEU A 87 25.58 -2.93 -15.15
CA LEU A 87 25.47 -3.42 -16.52
C LEU A 87 25.70 -2.32 -17.57
N VAL A 88 25.85 -1.07 -17.14
CA VAL A 88 26.01 0.08 -18.03
C VAL A 88 27.44 0.62 -17.88
N GLU A 89 28.20 0.58 -18.98
CA GLU A 89 29.60 1.04 -18.99
C GLU A 89 29.69 2.57 -19.10
N ASP A 90 28.81 3.18 -19.90
CA ASP A 90 28.75 4.63 -20.10
C ASP A 90 27.90 5.30 -19.02
N LYS A 91 28.57 5.99 -18.09
CA LYS A 91 27.93 6.65 -16.96
C LYS A 91 27.19 7.94 -17.35
N ASP A 92 27.50 8.52 -18.49
CA ASP A 92 26.85 9.78 -18.95
C ASP A 92 25.36 9.53 -19.26
N ILE A 93 24.99 8.29 -19.56
CA ILE A 93 23.59 7.87 -19.76
C ILE A 93 22.75 8.04 -18.49
N PHE A 94 23.35 7.96 -17.30
CA PHE A 94 22.59 8.06 -16.05
C PHE A 94 21.96 9.44 -15.87
N GLU A 95 22.67 10.51 -16.26
CA GLU A 95 22.12 11.87 -16.20
C GLU A 95 20.91 12.03 -17.12
N LEU A 96 20.96 11.44 -18.31
CA LEU A 96 19.84 11.48 -19.26
C LEU A 96 18.61 10.73 -18.72
N ILE A 97 18.81 9.53 -18.17
CA ILE A 97 17.74 8.74 -17.56
C ILE A 97 17.17 9.48 -16.35
N GLU A 98 18.04 10.10 -15.54
CA GLU A 98 17.62 10.89 -14.39
C GLU A 98 16.70 12.04 -14.80
N LEU A 99 17.08 12.82 -15.82
CA LEU A 99 16.26 13.89 -16.37
C LEU A 99 14.89 13.38 -16.84
N GLU A 100 14.84 12.23 -17.53
CA GLU A 100 13.57 11.64 -17.98
C GLU A 100 12.69 11.21 -16.79
N ILE A 101 13.28 10.60 -15.76
CA ILE A 101 12.56 10.21 -14.54
C ILE A 101 11.97 11.46 -13.85
N ARG A 102 12.76 12.53 -13.70
CA ARG A 102 12.32 13.78 -13.07
C ARG A 102 11.19 14.45 -13.83
N ASP A 103 11.25 14.48 -15.16
CA ASP A 103 10.19 15.04 -16.01
C ASP A 103 8.87 14.26 -15.86
N VAL A 104 8.95 12.93 -15.83
CA VAL A 104 7.78 12.06 -15.65
C VAL A 104 7.17 12.22 -14.25
N LEU A 105 8.00 12.30 -13.20
CA LEU A 105 7.54 12.56 -11.85
C LEU A 105 6.82 13.91 -11.75
N SER A 106 7.43 14.97 -12.29
CA SER A 106 6.87 16.33 -12.30
C SER A 106 5.56 16.41 -13.07
N SER A 107 5.50 15.80 -14.25
CA SER A 107 4.30 15.72 -15.09
C SER A 107 3.12 15.01 -14.40
N ASN A 108 3.40 14.12 -13.44
CA ASN A 108 2.39 13.41 -12.65
C ASN A 108 2.14 14.03 -11.27
N GLY A 109 2.67 15.24 -11.01
CA GLY A 109 2.39 16.02 -9.80
C GLY A 109 3.20 15.61 -8.58
N PHE A 110 4.33 14.92 -8.76
CA PHE A 110 5.37 14.79 -7.74
C PHE A 110 6.39 15.92 -7.85
N ASP A 111 7.18 16.13 -6.80
CA ASP A 111 8.30 17.06 -6.81
C ASP A 111 9.52 16.40 -7.46
N GLY A 112 9.50 16.30 -8.79
CA GLY A 112 10.53 15.59 -9.55
C GLY A 112 11.93 16.18 -9.38
N ASP A 113 12.05 17.48 -9.10
CA ASP A 113 13.33 18.15 -8.92
C ASP A 113 14.01 17.78 -7.59
N ASN A 114 13.23 17.54 -6.53
CA ASN A 114 13.77 17.28 -5.18
C ASN A 114 13.70 15.81 -4.76
N ILE A 115 13.02 14.93 -5.51
CA ILE A 115 12.98 13.50 -5.21
C ILE A 115 14.42 12.92 -5.30
N PRO A 116 14.89 12.21 -4.26
CA PRO A 116 16.18 11.54 -4.27
C PRO A 116 16.21 10.40 -5.28
N ILE A 117 17.31 10.31 -6.02
CA ILE A 117 17.57 9.26 -7.01
C ILE A 117 18.89 8.61 -6.62
N ILE A 118 18.82 7.35 -6.19
CA ILE A 118 19.97 6.57 -5.73
C ILE A 118 20.36 5.60 -6.84
N GLN A 119 21.61 5.63 -7.25
CA GLN A 119 22.15 4.75 -8.27
C GLN A 119 22.77 3.52 -7.62
N GLY A 120 22.54 2.33 -8.21
CA GLY A 120 23.10 1.12 -7.64
C GLY A 120 22.79 -0.16 -8.40
N SER A 121 23.10 -1.27 -7.74
CA SER A 121 22.86 -2.62 -8.24
C SER A 121 22.33 -3.50 -7.11
N ALA A 122 21.04 -3.83 -7.18
CA ALA A 122 20.41 -4.69 -6.18
C ALA A 122 21.01 -6.10 -6.17
N SER A 123 21.48 -6.61 -7.32
CA SER A 123 22.12 -7.92 -7.42
C SER A 123 23.50 -7.96 -6.74
N ARG A 124 24.22 -6.83 -6.73
CA ARG A 124 25.50 -6.65 -6.03
C ARG A 124 25.38 -6.01 -4.65
N VAL A 125 24.16 -5.66 -4.23
CA VAL A 125 23.87 -4.96 -2.97
C VAL A 125 24.58 -3.60 -2.88
N GLU A 126 24.76 -2.94 -4.02
CA GLU A 126 25.36 -1.60 -4.14
C GLU A 126 24.26 -0.53 -4.10
N GLY A 127 24.48 0.56 -3.35
CA GLY A 127 23.51 1.65 -3.18
C GLY A 127 22.35 1.34 -2.22
N ILE A 128 22.20 0.09 -1.75
CA ILE A 128 21.11 -0.29 -0.83
C ILE A 128 21.20 0.42 0.52
N LYS A 129 22.42 0.59 1.07
CA LYS A 129 22.61 1.33 2.32
C LYS A 129 22.20 2.80 2.18
N GLU A 130 22.64 3.45 1.10
CA GLU A 130 22.28 4.83 0.79
C GLU A 130 20.78 5.01 0.56
N LEU A 131 20.13 4.03 -0.09
CA LEU A 131 18.68 3.99 -0.24
C LEU A 131 17.97 3.98 1.12
N LEU A 132 18.40 3.12 2.05
CA LEU A 132 17.83 3.03 3.40
C LEU A 132 18.09 4.30 4.22
N ASP A 133 19.32 4.83 4.19
CA ASP A 133 19.68 6.08 4.87
C ASP A 133 18.87 7.28 4.32
N THR A 134 18.60 7.27 3.01
CA THR A 134 17.76 8.27 2.35
C THR A 134 16.30 8.12 2.77
N LEU A 135 15.74 6.90 2.81
CA LEU A 135 14.39 6.68 3.31
C LEU A 135 14.24 7.16 4.76
N ASP A 136 15.23 6.88 5.62
CA ASP A 136 15.27 7.31 7.02
C ASP A 136 15.27 8.84 7.21
N THR A 137 15.63 9.62 6.20
CA THR A 137 15.79 11.08 6.30
C THR A 137 14.80 11.86 5.43
N TYR A 138 14.48 11.33 4.25
CA TYR A 138 13.59 11.97 3.27
C TYR A 138 12.13 11.60 3.47
N ALA A 139 11.83 10.35 3.86
CA ALA A 139 10.47 9.96 4.20
C ALA A 139 10.12 10.54 5.56
N GLU A 140 9.07 11.36 5.60
CA GLU A 140 8.53 11.90 6.84
C GLU A 140 7.95 10.75 7.68
N ASP A 141 8.11 10.83 9.01
CA ASP A 141 7.40 9.89 9.88
C ASP A 141 5.90 10.09 9.67
N PRO A 142 5.14 9.01 9.43
CA PRO A 142 3.71 9.14 9.22
C PRO A 142 3.07 9.77 10.46
N ILE A 143 2.31 10.85 10.26
CA ILE A 143 1.55 11.46 11.34
C ILE A 143 0.46 10.46 11.73
N ARG A 144 0.68 9.77 12.84
CA ARG A 144 -0.30 8.84 13.40
C ARG A 144 -1.46 9.63 13.97
N ASP A 145 -2.63 9.51 13.36
CA ASP A 145 -3.88 10.13 13.80
C ASP A 145 -4.45 9.45 15.05
N LEU A 146 -3.68 9.42 16.15
CA LEU A 146 -4.02 8.67 17.37
C LEU A 146 -5.27 9.19 18.07
N ASP A 147 -5.54 10.50 17.95
CA ASP A 147 -6.69 11.16 18.58
C ASP A 147 -8.01 10.96 17.81
N LYS A 148 -7.95 10.43 16.58
CA LYS A 148 -9.15 10.18 15.78
C LYS A 148 -9.86 8.89 16.23
N SER A 149 -11.15 8.79 15.88
CA SER A 149 -11.93 7.57 16.09
C SER A 149 -11.31 6.40 15.32
N PHE A 150 -11.08 5.29 16.03
CA PHE A 150 -10.49 4.06 15.50
C PHE A 150 -11.13 3.63 14.17
N LEU A 151 -10.29 3.30 13.19
CA LEU A 151 -10.68 2.72 11.92
C LEU A 151 -9.56 1.81 11.41
N MET A 152 -9.90 0.57 11.08
CA MET A 152 -9.01 -0.41 10.48
C MET A 152 -9.73 -1.12 9.31
N PRO A 153 -9.26 -1.00 8.07
CA PRO A 153 -9.78 -1.78 6.95
C PRO A 153 -9.48 -3.27 7.12
N ILE A 154 -10.43 -4.13 6.72
CA ILE A 154 -10.23 -5.58 6.74
C ILE A 154 -9.58 -6.01 5.43
N GLU A 155 -8.37 -6.53 5.53
CA GLU A 155 -7.61 -7.10 4.41
C GLU A 155 -7.76 -8.62 4.35
N GLY A 156 -7.84 -9.26 5.51
CA GLY A 156 -7.94 -10.70 5.65
C GLY A 156 -8.86 -11.10 6.80
N VAL A 157 -9.45 -12.29 6.68
CA VAL A 157 -10.25 -12.89 7.73
C VAL A 157 -9.78 -14.33 7.91
N ILE A 158 -9.40 -14.66 9.14
CA ILE A 158 -8.87 -15.97 9.51
C ILE A 158 -9.74 -16.54 10.61
N ASN A 159 -10.17 -17.79 10.45
CA ASN A 159 -10.83 -18.52 11.52
C ASN A 159 -9.78 -19.30 12.32
N VAL A 160 -9.51 -18.88 13.54
CA VAL A 160 -8.57 -19.56 14.44
C VAL A 160 -9.36 -20.56 15.27
N LYS A 161 -9.16 -21.85 14.99
CA LYS A 161 -9.86 -22.96 15.66
C LYS A 161 -9.72 -22.82 17.19
N GLY A 162 -10.87 -22.77 17.88
CA GLY A 162 -10.93 -22.66 19.35
C GLY A 162 -10.73 -21.25 19.91
N ARG A 163 -10.38 -20.24 19.09
CA ARG A 163 -10.31 -18.83 19.51
C ARG A 163 -11.43 -17.98 18.89
N GLY A 164 -11.74 -18.21 17.62
CA GLY A 164 -12.77 -17.48 16.89
C GLY A 164 -12.23 -16.76 15.64
N THR A 165 -12.92 -15.69 15.24
CA THR A 165 -12.64 -14.97 14.00
C THR A 165 -11.65 -13.84 14.24
N VAL A 166 -10.54 -13.88 13.51
CA VAL A 166 -9.52 -12.83 13.48
C VAL A 166 -9.65 -12.05 12.18
N ALA A 167 -9.82 -10.74 12.27
CA ALA A 167 -9.73 -9.83 11.13
C ALA A 167 -8.36 -9.16 11.11
N THR A 168 -7.68 -9.15 9.97
CA THR A 168 -6.35 -8.56 9.82
C THR A 168 -6.40 -7.30 8.97
N GLY A 169 -5.55 -6.32 9.30
CA GLY A 169 -5.29 -5.15 8.47
C GLY A 169 -4.43 -4.11 9.16
N ARG A 170 -4.08 -3.05 8.41
CA ARG A 170 -3.40 -1.87 8.95
C ARG A 170 -4.37 -0.93 9.65
N VAL A 171 -4.07 -0.48 10.86
CA VAL A 171 -4.87 0.56 11.53
C VAL A 171 -4.69 1.88 10.80
N GLU A 172 -5.74 2.39 10.15
CA GLU A 172 -5.70 3.64 9.38
C GLU A 172 -5.62 4.86 10.32
N ARG A 173 -6.37 4.83 11.42
CA ARG A 173 -6.38 5.92 12.40
C ARG A 173 -6.88 5.49 13.78
N GLY A 174 -6.60 6.32 14.78
CA GLY A 174 -7.00 6.11 16.15
C GLY A 174 -6.18 5.05 16.87
N GLN A 175 -6.74 4.56 17.96
CA GLN A 175 -6.18 3.50 18.78
C GLN A 175 -7.30 2.57 19.24
N ILE A 176 -6.94 1.31 19.50
CA ILE A 176 -7.87 0.30 20.00
C ILE A 176 -7.23 -0.48 21.14
N LYS A 177 -8.01 -0.78 22.17
CA LYS A 177 -7.59 -1.61 23.30
C LYS A 177 -8.44 -2.86 23.45
N LEU A 178 -7.91 -3.81 24.21
CA LEU A 178 -8.65 -5.00 24.57
C LEU A 178 -9.96 -4.62 25.29
N SER A 179 -11.02 -5.40 25.04
CA SER A 179 -12.37 -5.20 25.59
C SER A 179 -13.13 -3.97 25.09
N GLU A 180 -12.59 -3.19 24.16
CA GLU A 180 -13.34 -2.10 23.54
C GLU A 180 -14.38 -2.63 22.54
N GLU A 181 -15.50 -1.93 22.44
CA GLU A 181 -16.55 -2.22 21.46
C GLU A 181 -16.21 -1.63 20.09
N VAL A 182 -16.55 -2.37 19.04
CA VAL A 182 -16.32 -1.98 17.64
C VAL A 182 -17.53 -2.30 16.77
N GLU A 183 -17.64 -1.59 15.65
CA GLU A 183 -18.58 -1.88 14.57
C GLU A 183 -17.84 -2.35 13.32
N ILE A 184 -18.31 -3.44 12.71
CA ILE A 184 -17.87 -3.89 11.39
C ILE A 184 -18.85 -3.31 10.37
N VAL A 185 -18.36 -2.41 9.52
CA VAL A 185 -19.16 -1.55 8.65
C VAL A 185 -18.84 -1.79 7.18
N GLY A 186 -19.86 -1.73 6.33
CA GLY A 186 -19.74 -1.79 4.86
C GLY A 186 -20.07 -3.17 4.30
N ILE A 187 -20.43 -3.20 3.01
CA ILE A 187 -20.81 -4.37 2.18
C ILE A 187 -21.99 -5.21 2.68
N LYS A 188 -21.95 -5.65 3.94
CA LYS A 188 -23.01 -6.35 4.68
C LYS A 188 -23.65 -5.41 5.72
N GLU A 189 -24.69 -5.89 6.39
CA GLU A 189 -25.28 -5.20 7.54
C GLU A 189 -24.23 -4.95 8.63
N THR A 190 -24.30 -3.77 9.24
CA THR A 190 -23.35 -3.38 10.29
C THR A 190 -23.56 -4.23 11.54
N LYS A 191 -22.48 -4.80 12.05
CA LYS A 191 -22.49 -5.63 13.26
C LYS A 191 -21.63 -5.04 14.35
N LYS A 192 -22.07 -5.14 15.59
CA LYS A 192 -21.27 -4.82 16.77
C LYS A 192 -20.50 -6.04 17.25
N SER A 193 -19.30 -5.82 17.77
CA SER A 193 -18.49 -6.84 18.43
C SER A 193 -17.62 -6.20 19.50
N THR A 194 -16.91 -7.03 20.24
CA THR A 194 -15.94 -6.62 21.27
C THR A 194 -14.59 -7.23 20.94
N VAL A 195 -13.54 -6.42 21.07
CA VAL A 195 -12.16 -6.86 20.86
C VAL A 195 -11.75 -7.78 22.01
N THR A 196 -11.38 -9.02 21.70
CA THR A 196 -10.99 -10.04 22.68
C THR A 196 -9.54 -10.51 22.55
N GLY A 197 -8.80 -9.94 21.60
CA GLY A 197 -7.37 -10.15 21.48
C GLY A 197 -6.79 -9.25 20.39
N LEU A 198 -5.58 -8.76 20.63
CA LEU A 198 -4.80 -7.97 19.68
C LEU A 198 -3.44 -8.64 19.45
N GLN A 199 -3.08 -8.88 18.19
CA GLN A 199 -1.82 -9.52 17.85
C GLN A 199 -1.15 -8.85 16.66
N MET A 200 0.17 -8.71 16.69
CA MET A 200 1.00 -8.26 15.58
C MET A 200 2.18 -9.24 15.45
N PHE A 201 2.35 -9.87 14.29
CA PHE A 201 3.49 -10.76 13.99
C PHE A 201 3.83 -11.74 15.13
N HIS A 202 2.84 -12.52 15.56
CA HIS A 202 2.92 -13.46 16.69
C HIS A 202 3.12 -12.86 18.09
N LYS A 203 3.37 -11.55 18.22
CA LYS A 203 3.44 -10.83 19.49
C LYS A 203 2.05 -10.39 19.94
N ASN A 204 1.76 -10.60 21.23
CA ASN A 204 0.51 -10.18 21.84
C ASN A 204 0.59 -8.70 22.25
N LEU A 205 -0.39 -7.89 21.83
CA LEU A 205 -0.49 -6.46 22.10
C LEU A 205 -1.54 -6.10 23.17
N ASP A 206 -2.14 -7.09 23.85
CA ASP A 206 -3.27 -6.90 24.77
C ASP A 206 -3.03 -5.83 25.87
N LYS A 207 -1.79 -5.62 26.30
CA LYS A 207 -1.43 -4.61 27.32
C LYS A 207 -1.29 -3.20 26.76
N GLU A 208 -0.69 -3.07 25.60
CA GLU A 208 -0.30 -1.78 25.01
C GLU A 208 -1.44 -1.22 24.13
N GLY A 209 -2.26 -2.10 23.56
CA GLY A 209 -3.22 -1.75 22.53
C GLY A 209 -2.55 -1.72 21.15
N ALA A 210 -3.31 -1.29 20.16
CA ALA A 210 -2.79 -1.06 18.81
C ALA A 210 -3.11 0.37 18.37
N PHE A 211 -2.24 0.92 17.54
CA PHE A 211 -2.23 2.33 17.16
C PHE A 211 -2.23 2.49 15.65
N ALA A 212 -2.62 3.67 15.17
CA ALA A 212 -2.52 4.01 13.75
C ALA A 212 -1.13 3.68 13.19
N GLY A 213 -1.11 3.03 12.04
CA GLY A 213 0.08 2.51 11.35
C GLY A 213 0.39 1.03 11.63
N ASP A 214 -0.13 0.46 12.73
CA ASP A 214 0.16 -0.91 13.13
C ASP A 214 -0.57 -1.93 12.22
N ASN A 215 0.15 -2.96 11.76
CA ASN A 215 -0.43 -4.11 11.06
C ASN A 215 -0.82 -5.18 12.08
N ILE A 216 -2.12 -5.40 12.29
CA ILE A 216 -2.62 -6.22 13.40
C ILE A 216 -3.67 -7.25 12.96
N GLY A 217 -3.83 -8.28 13.80
CA GLY A 217 -4.99 -9.16 13.83
C GLY A 217 -5.84 -8.87 15.07
N ILE A 218 -7.13 -8.61 14.86
CA ILE A 218 -8.13 -8.38 15.91
C ILE A 218 -9.02 -9.61 16.06
N LEU A 219 -9.02 -10.22 17.25
CA LEU A 219 -9.94 -11.31 17.57
C LEU A 219 -11.30 -10.75 18.04
N LEU A 220 -12.36 -11.07 17.29
CA LEU A 220 -13.69 -10.51 17.48
C LEU A 220 -14.64 -11.49 18.19
N ARG A 221 -15.28 -11.02 19.27
CA ARG A 221 -16.27 -11.81 20.01
C ARG A 221 -17.56 -11.99 19.22
N GLY A 222 -18.04 -13.23 19.13
CA GLY A 222 -19.37 -13.56 18.61
C GLY A 222 -19.54 -13.32 17.11
N VAL A 223 -18.46 -13.10 16.37
CA VAL A 223 -18.48 -12.89 14.92
C VAL A 223 -18.08 -14.17 14.22
N ASN A 224 -18.90 -14.64 13.27
CA ASN A 224 -18.54 -15.74 12.39
C ASN A 224 -17.67 -15.23 11.24
N TYR A 225 -16.65 -15.97 10.84
CA TYR A 225 -15.78 -15.62 9.71
C TYR A 225 -16.53 -15.44 8.39
N LYS A 226 -17.71 -16.07 8.23
CA LYS A 226 -18.58 -15.90 7.04
C LYS A 226 -19.35 -14.57 7.05
N ASP A 227 -19.51 -13.95 8.21
CA ASP A 227 -20.28 -12.72 8.37
C ASP A 227 -19.46 -11.48 8.07
N ILE A 228 -18.14 -11.60 8.05
CA ILE A 228 -17.23 -10.52 7.73
C ILE A 228 -16.38 -10.88 6.51
N GLN A 229 -15.83 -9.88 5.83
CA GLN A 229 -15.02 -10.08 4.63
C GLN A 229 -14.08 -8.90 4.38
N ARG A 230 -13.10 -9.15 3.50
CA ARG A 230 -12.22 -8.10 2.96
C ARG A 230 -13.04 -6.96 2.35
N GLY A 231 -12.58 -5.73 2.56
CA GLY A 231 -13.21 -4.50 2.07
C GLY A 231 -14.26 -3.89 3.01
N GLN A 232 -14.59 -4.56 4.11
CA GLN A 232 -15.26 -3.91 5.25
C GLN A 232 -14.24 -3.15 6.11
N VAL A 233 -14.73 -2.32 7.03
CA VAL A 233 -13.89 -1.65 8.03
C VAL A 233 -14.36 -1.99 9.43
N ILE A 234 -13.42 -2.15 10.36
CA ILE A 234 -13.68 -2.18 11.80
C ILE A 234 -13.48 -0.77 12.32
N SER A 235 -14.46 -0.23 13.04
CA SER A 235 -14.42 1.17 13.48
C SER A 235 -15.00 1.35 14.87
N LYS A 236 -14.68 2.48 15.50
CA LYS A 236 -15.35 2.91 16.73
C LYS A 236 -16.88 3.03 16.47
N PRO A 237 -17.75 2.51 17.35
CA PRO A 237 -19.19 2.53 17.12
C PRO A 237 -19.73 3.92 16.79
N GLY A 238 -20.55 4.02 15.74
CA GLY A 238 -21.15 5.26 15.26
C GLY A 238 -20.20 6.26 14.57
N SER A 239 -18.90 5.95 14.47
CA SER A 239 -17.93 6.86 13.86
C SER A 239 -17.90 6.81 12.32
N VAL A 240 -18.40 5.73 11.72
CA VAL A 240 -18.45 5.52 10.28
C VAL A 240 -19.86 5.14 9.86
N LYS A 241 -20.35 5.72 8.75
CA LYS A 241 -21.62 5.35 8.12
C LYS A 241 -21.35 4.86 6.69
N PRO A 242 -21.90 3.72 6.27
CA PRO A 242 -21.76 3.25 4.90
C PRO A 242 -22.71 4.04 3.98
N TYR A 243 -22.25 4.30 2.75
CA TYR A 243 -23.04 4.98 1.72
C TYR A 243 -23.05 4.15 0.44
N SER A 244 -24.15 4.21 -0.33
CA SER A 244 -24.32 3.51 -1.61
C SER A 244 -24.39 4.44 -2.82
N LYS A 245 -24.45 5.76 -2.58
CA LYS A 245 -24.47 6.80 -3.62
C LYS A 245 -23.49 7.89 -3.25
N PHE A 246 -22.70 8.33 -4.21
CA PHE A 246 -21.73 9.40 -4.06
C PHE A 246 -21.56 10.14 -5.39
N VAL A 247 -20.99 11.34 -5.32
CA VAL A 247 -20.52 12.10 -6.48
C VAL A 247 -19.00 12.06 -6.44
N ALA A 248 -18.37 11.75 -7.57
CA ALA A 248 -16.92 11.70 -7.68
C ALA A 248 -16.45 12.44 -8.93
N LYS A 249 -15.27 13.06 -8.82
CA LYS A 249 -14.50 13.49 -9.97
C LYS A 249 -13.66 12.30 -10.42
N ILE A 250 -13.86 11.87 -11.67
CA ILE A 250 -13.17 10.71 -12.23
C ILE A 250 -12.29 11.16 -13.40
N TYR A 251 -11.07 10.61 -13.46
CA TYR A 251 -10.22 10.68 -14.65
C TYR A 251 -10.38 9.36 -15.41
N ILE A 252 -10.65 9.45 -16.71
CA ILE A 252 -10.79 8.26 -17.55
C ILE A 252 -9.48 8.06 -18.29
N LEU A 253 -8.77 6.98 -17.93
CA LEU A 253 -7.52 6.63 -18.60
C LEU A 253 -7.75 6.42 -20.10
N THR A 254 -6.84 6.96 -20.89
CA THR A 254 -6.76 6.75 -22.34
C THR A 254 -6.25 5.33 -22.64
N ALA A 255 -6.49 4.85 -23.87
CA ALA A 255 -5.97 3.54 -24.29
C ALA A 255 -4.44 3.42 -24.20
N LYS A 256 -3.71 4.55 -24.31
CA LYS A 256 -2.24 4.58 -24.16
C LYS A 256 -1.79 4.42 -22.71
N GLU A 257 -2.63 4.79 -21.75
CA GLU A 257 -2.38 4.66 -20.31
C GLU A 257 -2.97 3.36 -19.75
N GLY A 258 -3.20 2.33 -20.59
CA GLY A 258 -3.83 1.07 -20.16
C GLY A 258 -5.35 1.15 -19.94
N GLY A 259 -5.97 2.29 -20.27
CA GLY A 259 -7.41 2.51 -20.18
C GLY A 259 -8.22 1.84 -21.28
N ARG A 260 -9.51 2.17 -21.34
CA ARG A 260 -10.43 1.59 -22.32
C ARG A 260 -10.18 2.19 -23.71
N SER A 261 -10.19 1.35 -24.74
CA SER A 261 -10.19 1.77 -26.15
C SER A 261 -11.58 2.12 -26.68
N THR A 262 -12.63 1.72 -25.95
CA THR A 262 -14.04 1.91 -26.35
C THR A 262 -14.77 2.80 -25.36
N PHE A 263 -15.65 3.63 -25.91
CA PHE A 263 -16.56 4.50 -25.16
C PHE A 263 -17.43 3.70 -24.17
N PHE A 264 -17.79 4.33 -23.06
CA PHE A 264 -18.86 3.88 -22.16
C PHE A 264 -19.76 5.07 -21.84
N GLY A 265 -21.06 4.81 -21.72
CA GLY A 265 -22.07 5.83 -21.41
C GLY A 265 -22.74 5.58 -20.07
N ASP A 266 -23.93 6.14 -19.93
CA ASP A 266 -24.76 5.98 -18.74
C ASP A 266 -25.06 4.50 -18.45
N ASN A 267 -25.21 4.18 -17.17
CA ASN A 267 -25.39 2.81 -16.66
C ASN A 267 -24.17 1.87 -16.82
N TYR A 268 -22.98 2.42 -17.13
CA TYR A 268 -21.75 1.63 -17.02
C TYR A 268 -21.56 1.10 -15.60
N ARG A 269 -21.20 -0.19 -15.48
CA ARG A 269 -21.06 -0.90 -14.19
C ARG A 269 -19.61 -1.34 -13.96
N PRO A 270 -18.67 -0.40 -13.71
CA PRO A 270 -17.32 -0.76 -13.32
C PRO A 270 -17.26 -1.28 -11.88
N GLN A 271 -16.14 -1.89 -11.53
CA GLN A 271 -15.78 -2.16 -10.13
C GLN A 271 -15.10 -0.92 -9.56
N PHE A 272 -15.52 -0.50 -8.36
CA PHE A 272 -14.83 0.54 -7.58
C PHE A 272 -14.05 -0.12 -6.45
N TYR A 273 -12.82 0.35 -6.24
CA TYR A 273 -11.94 -0.12 -5.17
C TYR A 273 -11.80 1.02 -4.16
N PHE A 274 -12.15 0.76 -2.90
CA PHE A 274 -12.05 1.71 -1.80
C PHE A 274 -11.31 1.04 -0.64
N ARG A 275 -10.08 1.48 -0.39
CA ARG A 275 -9.14 0.86 0.55
C ARG A 275 -8.69 -0.55 0.15
#